data_AF-A0A521UCG3-F1
#
_entry.id   AF-A0A521UCG3-F1
#
_cell.length_a   1.000
_cell.length_b   1.000
_cell.length_c   1.000
_cell.angle_alpha   90.00
_cell.angle_beta   90.00
_cell.angle_gamma   90.00
#
_symmetry.space_group_name_H-M   'P 1'
#
loop_
_entity.id
_entity.type
_entity.pdbx_description
1 polymer ?
#
loop_
_entity_poly.entity_id
_entity_poly.type
_entity_poly.pdbx_seq_one_letter_code
_entity_poly.pdbx_strand_id
1 'polypeptide(L)'
;MMRLLLCVALVSLPFLGSKIVRAEEASIAPLAEEAGDPILNSYWLRNREGWFWYREPPPPAAKSPLPPAAPKRPAELTDFEAMQKRLDELKRVAVMNPTDTNLLAYMRYQRMVMNKSEVFADRWQRLVWAVPELDYGLTGRPTNSMAIAAFDEQREERQAQAVRALSATHGLIFIFRSDCPYCHRFAPILKRFEQEYGMLVFPVSLDGGGLPEYPNPQADNGIAAR
;
A
#
# COMPACT_ATOMS: atom_id res chain seq x y z
N MET A 1 31.85 -17.88 29.22
CA MET A 1 31.08 -16.73 29.73
C MET A 1 31.20 -15.58 28.73
N MET A 2 30.27 -15.49 27.78
CA MET A 2 30.22 -14.40 26.81
C MET A 2 28.74 -14.07 26.59
N ARG A 3 28.24 -13.05 27.30
CA ARG A 3 26.86 -12.57 27.22
C ARG A 3 26.75 -11.67 25.99
N LEU A 4 26.06 -12.15 24.94
CA LEU A 4 25.58 -11.30 23.86
C LEU A 4 24.35 -10.52 24.37
N LEU A 5 24.51 -9.22 24.50
CA LEU A 5 23.47 -8.29 24.93
C LEU A 5 22.59 -7.87 23.75
N LEU A 6 21.29 -7.99 23.98
CA LEU A 6 20.17 -7.44 23.21
C LEU A 6 20.36 -5.93 22.91
N CYS A 7 20.29 -5.52 21.65
CA CYS A 7 20.09 -4.12 21.26
C CYS A 7 18.59 -3.83 21.13
N VAL A 8 18.02 -3.15 22.12
CA VAL A 8 16.71 -2.50 22.05
C VAL A 8 16.91 -1.13 21.40
N ALA A 9 16.32 -0.90 20.22
CA ALA A 9 16.34 0.38 19.56
C ALA A 9 15.36 1.35 20.25
N LEU A 10 15.91 2.28 21.04
CA LEU A 10 15.20 3.42 21.61
C LEU A 10 15.08 4.53 20.55
N VAL A 11 13.85 4.77 20.09
CA VAL A 11 13.48 5.92 19.26
C VAL A 11 13.48 7.17 20.15
N SER A 12 14.45 8.05 19.94
CA SER A 12 14.56 9.34 20.61
C SER A 12 13.63 10.38 19.95
N LEU A 13 12.56 10.78 20.65
CA LEU A 13 11.80 11.99 20.33
C LEU A 13 12.58 13.22 20.83
N PRO A 14 12.94 14.19 19.97
CA PRO A 14 13.54 15.43 20.45
C PRO A 14 12.47 16.35 21.05
N PHE A 15 12.79 16.85 22.24
CA PHE A 15 12.13 17.91 22.99
C PHE A 15 11.75 19.11 22.10
N LEU A 16 10.45 19.46 22.07
CA LEU A 16 10.01 20.78 21.62
C LEU A 16 10.37 21.82 22.69
N GLY A 17 11.47 22.55 22.47
CA GLY A 17 11.82 23.73 23.23
C GLY A 17 10.89 24.90 22.90
N SER A 18 10.24 25.43 23.94
CA SER A 18 9.47 26.67 23.92
C SER A 18 10.31 27.83 23.35
N LYS A 19 9.85 28.44 22.26
CA LYS A 19 10.40 29.71 21.77
C LYS A 19 9.41 30.85 22.01
N ILE A 20 9.89 31.75 22.85
CA ILE A 20 9.36 33.06 23.22
C ILE A 20 9.08 33.89 21.96
N VAL A 21 7.90 34.51 21.95
CA VAL A 21 7.46 35.53 20.98
C VAL A 21 8.43 36.71 21.04
N ARG A 22 9.20 36.91 19.98
CA ARG A 22 10.00 38.11 19.76
C ARG A 22 9.26 38.98 18.76
N ALA A 23 9.05 40.24 19.17
CA ALA A 23 8.36 41.27 18.42
C ALA A 23 8.91 41.40 16.99
N GLU A 24 7.98 41.49 16.04
CA GLU A 24 8.21 41.70 14.62
C GLU A 24 8.58 43.18 14.42
N GLU A 25 9.88 43.47 14.49
CA GLU A 25 10.43 44.69 13.91
C GLU A 25 10.25 44.60 12.40
N ALA A 26 9.42 45.51 11.88
CA ALA A 26 9.19 45.69 10.45
C ALA A 26 10.54 45.89 9.74
N SER A 27 11.06 44.80 9.16
CA SER A 27 12.19 44.87 8.26
C SER A 27 11.70 45.53 6.97
N ILE A 28 12.05 46.79 6.84
CA ILE A 28 12.02 47.55 5.60
C ILE A 28 12.65 46.63 4.54
N ALA A 29 11.84 46.17 3.59
CA ALA A 29 12.35 45.46 2.42
C ALA A 29 13.47 46.33 1.82
N PRO A 30 14.64 45.77 1.47
CA PRO A 30 15.60 46.55 0.70
C PRO A 30 14.83 47.02 -0.53
N LEU A 31 14.78 48.34 -0.70
CA LEU A 31 14.39 48.96 -1.96
C LEU A 31 15.08 48.14 -3.03
N ALA A 32 14.25 47.50 -3.88
CA ALA A 32 14.72 46.79 -5.05
C ALA A 32 15.81 47.68 -5.63
N GLU A 33 17.05 47.18 -5.58
CA GLU A 33 18.18 47.82 -6.21
C GLU A 33 17.72 48.00 -7.64
N GLU A 34 17.31 49.22 -7.97
CA GLU A 34 16.88 49.57 -9.31
C GLU A 34 18.03 49.06 -10.15
N ALA A 35 17.75 48.06 -10.98
CA ALA A 35 18.71 47.45 -11.86
C ALA A 35 19.26 48.59 -12.69
N GLY A 36 20.34 49.20 -12.19
CA GLY A 36 20.92 50.40 -12.75
C GLY A 36 21.22 50.02 -14.18
N ASP A 37 20.55 50.73 -15.09
CA ASP A 37 20.52 50.36 -16.50
C ASP A 37 21.89 49.83 -16.91
N PRO A 38 22.02 48.59 -17.43
CA PRO A 38 23.32 48.02 -17.76
C PRO A 38 24.06 48.83 -18.84
N ILE A 39 23.41 49.89 -19.34
CA ILE A 39 23.86 50.92 -20.25
C ILE A 39 24.94 51.81 -19.62
N LEU A 40 24.89 52.11 -18.32
CA LEU A 40 25.83 53.08 -17.72
C LEU A 40 27.25 52.50 -17.51
N ASN A 41 27.36 51.24 -17.06
CA ASN A 41 28.67 50.64 -16.73
C ASN A 41 29.47 50.16 -17.96
N SER A 42 28.90 50.29 -19.15
CA SER A 42 29.43 49.75 -20.39
C SER A 42 29.45 50.80 -21.50
N TYR A 43 29.07 52.05 -21.21
CA TYR A 43 29.15 53.18 -22.13
C TYR A 43 30.60 53.48 -22.53
N TRP A 44 31.51 53.53 -21.55
CA TRP A 44 32.92 53.89 -21.76
C TRP A 44 33.73 52.83 -22.53
N LEU A 45 33.30 51.57 -22.52
CA LEU A 45 33.91 50.49 -23.32
C LEU A 45 33.42 50.45 -24.78
N ARG A 46 32.39 51.24 -25.11
CA ARG A 46 31.72 51.24 -26.43
C ARG A 46 32.07 52.48 -27.25
N ASN A 47 33.35 52.85 -27.24
CA ASN A 47 33.89 54.03 -27.92
C ASN A 47 33.70 54.07 -29.46
N ARG A 48 33.28 52.96 -30.08
CA ARG A 48 32.97 52.88 -31.53
C ARG A 48 31.48 52.97 -31.85
N GLU A 49 30.63 52.95 -30.83
CA GLU A 49 29.18 52.93 -30.99
C GLU A 49 28.66 54.36 -30.78
N GLY A 50 28.72 55.16 -31.85
CA GLY A 50 28.30 56.56 -31.81
C GLY A 50 26.78 56.74 -31.65
N TRP A 51 26.38 57.96 -31.29
CA TRP A 51 24.99 58.41 -31.03
C TRP A 51 24.02 58.24 -32.22
N PHE A 52 24.51 57.91 -33.42
CA PHE A 52 23.73 57.87 -34.65
C PHE A 52 22.92 56.59 -34.88
N TRP A 53 23.04 55.57 -34.03
CA TRP A 53 22.34 54.29 -34.22
C TRP A 53 21.24 54.05 -33.19
N TYR A 54 20.02 53.84 -33.68
CA TYR A 54 18.89 53.40 -32.85
C TYR A 54 19.15 51.99 -32.33
N ARG A 55 18.98 51.77 -31.02
CA ARG A 55 18.87 50.43 -30.46
C ARG A 55 17.41 50.11 -30.26
N GLU A 56 16.98 48.98 -30.79
CA GLU A 56 15.67 48.43 -30.42
C GLU A 56 15.70 48.08 -28.93
N PRO A 57 14.71 48.54 -28.13
CA PRO A 57 14.62 48.13 -26.74
C PRO A 57 14.49 46.61 -26.70
N PRO A 58 15.10 45.95 -25.69
CA PRO A 58 14.94 44.51 -25.55
C PRO A 58 13.44 44.17 -25.53
N PRO A 59 13.01 43.12 -26.25
CA PRO A 59 11.60 42.77 -26.33
C PRO A 59 11.05 42.59 -24.92
N PRO A 60 9.84 43.07 -24.61
CA PRO A 60 9.27 42.99 -23.28
C PRO A 60 9.30 41.52 -22.84
N ALA A 61 9.80 41.26 -21.63
CA ALA A 61 9.86 39.92 -21.07
C ALA A 61 8.52 39.23 -21.27
N ALA A 62 8.54 38.10 -21.99
CA ALA A 62 7.35 37.32 -22.24
C ALA A 62 6.70 37.01 -20.88
N LYS A 63 5.44 37.44 -20.70
CA LYS A 63 4.65 37.07 -19.52
C LYS A 63 4.68 35.55 -19.45
N SER A 64 5.35 35.00 -18.43
CA SER A 64 5.30 33.57 -18.13
C SER A 64 3.83 33.16 -18.15
N PRO A 65 3.45 32.08 -18.86
CA PRO A 65 2.07 31.62 -18.84
C PRO A 65 1.66 31.45 -17.38
N LEU A 66 0.55 32.08 -16.97
CA LEU A 66 0.00 31.82 -15.65
C LEU A 66 -0.14 30.29 -15.50
N PRO A 67 0.30 29.71 -14.37
CA PRO A 67 0.09 28.29 -14.13
C PRO A 67 -1.40 27.98 -14.31
N PRO A 68 -1.75 26.84 -14.93
CA PRO A 68 -3.14 26.48 -15.17
C PRO A 68 -3.91 26.56 -13.86
N ALA A 69 -5.03 27.28 -13.88
CA ALA A 69 -5.86 27.47 -12.69
C ALA A 69 -6.18 26.10 -12.08
N ALA A 70 -5.91 25.95 -10.78
CA ALA A 70 -6.20 24.72 -10.07
C ALA A 70 -7.69 24.36 -10.25
N PRO A 71 -8.02 23.07 -10.44
CA PRO A 71 -9.41 22.65 -10.63
C PRO A 71 -10.23 23.10 -9.42
N LYS A 72 -11.33 23.81 -9.69
CA LYS A 72 -12.28 24.24 -8.66
C LYS A 72 -12.83 23.01 -7.96
N ARG A 73 -12.88 23.02 -6.62
CA ARG A 73 -13.45 21.90 -5.87
C ARG A 73 -14.91 21.68 -6.31
N PRO A 74 -15.36 20.42 -6.46
CA PRO A 74 -16.73 20.10 -6.79
C PRO A 74 -17.69 20.56 -5.68
N ALA A 75 -18.88 21.03 -6.05
CA ALA A 75 -19.88 21.53 -5.11
C ALA A 75 -20.41 20.42 -4.19
N GLU A 76 -20.42 19.18 -4.69
CA GLU A 76 -20.86 17.99 -3.98
C GLU A 76 -20.01 17.71 -2.74
N LEU A 77 -18.72 18.04 -2.79
CA LEU A 77 -17.82 17.88 -1.65
C LEU A 77 -18.15 18.91 -0.55
N THR A 78 -18.40 20.17 -0.93
CA THR A 78 -18.81 21.20 0.03
C THR A 78 -20.16 20.90 0.66
N ASP A 79 -21.11 20.35 -0.12
CA ASP A 79 -22.43 19.95 0.38
C ASP A 79 -22.33 18.78 1.36
N PHE A 80 -21.47 17.80 1.08
CA PHE A 80 -21.22 16.67 1.97
C PHE A 80 -20.58 17.10 3.30
N GLU A 81 -19.57 17.98 3.25
CA GLU A 81 -18.96 18.55 4.46
C GLU A 81 -19.97 19.33 5.31
N ALA A 82 -20.83 20.13 4.69
CA ALA A 82 -21.89 20.85 5.39
C ALA A 82 -22.88 19.88 6.05
N MET A 83 -23.20 18.78 5.36
CA MET A 83 -24.09 17.75 5.87
C MET A 83 -23.50 17.04 7.10
N GLN A 84 -22.23 16.68 7.06
CA GLN A 84 -21.50 16.07 8.19
C GLN A 84 -21.47 17.00 9.40
N LYS A 85 -21.08 18.27 9.19
CA LYS A 85 -21.05 19.28 10.26
C LYS A 85 -22.40 19.40 10.94
N ARG A 86 -23.48 19.47 10.15
CA ARG A 86 -24.83 19.58 10.69
C ARG A 86 -25.26 18.36 11.50
N LEU A 87 -24.91 17.15 11.06
CA LEU A 87 -25.19 15.93 11.81
C LEU A 87 -24.46 15.93 13.15
N ASP A 88 -23.18 16.30 13.15
CA ASP A 88 -22.36 16.40 14.35
C ASP A 88 -22.89 17.42 15.34
N GLU A 89 -23.31 18.60 14.86
CA GLU A 89 -23.96 19.62 15.69
C GLU A 89 -25.20 19.08 16.39
N LEU A 90 -26.12 18.48 15.62
CA LEU A 90 -27.36 17.92 16.16
C LEU A 90 -27.08 16.82 17.17
N LYS A 91 -26.08 15.97 16.90
CA LYS A 91 -25.64 14.93 17.84
C LYS A 91 -25.10 15.54 19.12
N ARG A 92 -24.20 16.53 19.06
CA ARG A 92 -23.62 17.18 20.24
C ARG A 92 -24.70 17.84 21.10
N VAL A 93 -25.65 18.54 20.49
CA VAL A 93 -26.78 19.15 21.20
C VAL A 93 -27.66 18.10 21.87
N ALA A 94 -28.00 17.02 21.15
CA ALA A 94 -28.83 15.95 21.70
C ALA A 94 -28.16 15.16 22.83
N VAL A 95 -26.83 14.98 22.77
CA VAL A 95 -26.05 14.33 23.84
C VAL A 95 -26.01 15.18 25.10
N MET A 96 -25.78 16.49 24.96
CA MET A 96 -25.70 17.38 26.12
C MET A 96 -27.08 17.67 26.74
N ASN A 97 -28.11 17.79 25.91
CA ASN A 97 -29.48 18.10 26.33
C ASN A 97 -30.48 17.14 25.66
N PRO A 98 -30.75 15.98 26.27
CA PRO A 98 -31.59 14.94 25.66
C PRO A 98 -33.09 15.25 25.82
N THR A 99 -33.57 16.25 25.11
CA THR A 99 -35.01 16.55 24.98
C THR A 99 -35.60 15.86 23.75
N ASP A 100 -36.91 15.57 23.78
CA ASP A 100 -37.61 14.92 22.66
C ASP A 100 -37.43 15.68 21.34
N THR A 101 -37.43 17.01 21.38
CA THR A 101 -37.22 17.87 20.19
C THR A 101 -35.83 17.70 19.60
N ASN A 102 -34.78 17.66 20.43
CA ASN A 102 -33.39 17.53 19.98
C ASN A 102 -33.12 16.12 19.45
N LEU A 103 -33.64 15.10 20.14
CA LEU A 103 -33.57 13.72 19.70
C LEU A 103 -34.28 13.52 18.36
N LEU A 104 -35.49 14.07 18.18
CA LEU A 104 -36.22 14.02 16.91
C LEU A 104 -35.47 14.73 15.78
N ALA A 105 -34.87 15.90 16.05
CA ALA A 105 -34.09 16.64 15.06
C ALA A 105 -32.89 15.82 14.58
N TYR A 106 -32.13 15.23 15.51
CA TYR A 106 -31.02 14.34 15.19
C TYR A 106 -31.48 13.09 14.42
N MET A 107 -32.49 12.38 14.90
CA MET A 107 -32.97 11.14 14.26
C MET A 107 -33.49 11.37 12.84
N ARG A 108 -34.22 12.47 12.60
CA ARG A 108 -34.70 12.83 11.26
C ARG A 108 -33.53 13.12 10.32
N TYR A 109 -32.55 13.87 10.79
CA TYR A 109 -31.39 14.22 9.98
C TYR A 109 -30.49 13.00 9.70
N GLN A 110 -30.26 12.17 10.72
CA GLN A 110 -29.55 10.90 10.60
C GLN A 110 -30.21 9.97 9.57
N ARG A 111 -31.55 9.89 9.57
CA ARG A 111 -32.28 9.12 8.55
C ARG A 111 -32.04 9.66 7.14
N MET A 112 -32.06 10.97 6.96
CA MET A 112 -31.76 11.58 5.65
C MET A 112 -30.35 11.23 5.15
N VAL A 113 -29.35 11.29 6.04
CA VAL A 113 -27.97 10.89 5.71
C VAL A 113 -27.91 9.40 5.33
N MET A 114 -28.55 8.53 6.11
CA MET A 114 -28.60 7.09 5.83
C MET A 114 -29.29 6.77 4.49
N ASN A 115 -30.39 7.46 4.16
CA ASN A 115 -31.07 7.30 2.88
C ASN A 115 -30.16 7.65 1.70
N LYS A 116 -29.26 8.63 1.84
CA LYS A 116 -28.26 8.96 0.80
C LYS A 116 -27.25 7.83 0.61
N SER A 117 -26.82 7.19 1.70
CA SER A 117 -25.94 6.02 1.64
C SER A 117 -26.62 4.81 0.99
N GLU A 118 -27.92 4.62 1.22
CA GLU A 118 -28.71 3.57 0.56
C GLU A 118 -28.76 3.78 -0.96
N VAL A 119 -29.06 5.00 -1.41
CA VAL A 119 -29.05 5.35 -2.84
C VAL A 119 -27.67 5.12 -3.45
N PHE A 120 -26.60 5.48 -2.75
CA PHE A 120 -25.24 5.21 -3.21
C PHE A 120 -24.98 3.70 -3.37
N ALA A 121 -25.38 2.89 -2.39
CA ALA A 121 -25.19 1.45 -2.40
C ALA A 121 -25.95 0.77 -3.57
N ASP A 122 -27.22 1.14 -3.81
CA ASP A 122 -28.00 0.63 -4.94
C ASP A 122 -27.35 0.99 -6.28
N ARG A 123 -26.92 2.25 -6.43
CA ARG A 123 -26.24 2.72 -7.65
C ARG A 123 -24.91 2.02 -7.86
N TRP A 124 -24.13 1.80 -6.80
CA TRP A 124 -22.87 1.06 -6.84
C TRP A 124 -23.10 -0.36 -7.32
N GLN A 125 -24.05 -1.09 -6.72
CA GLN A 125 -24.35 -2.47 -7.08
C GLN A 125 -24.77 -2.61 -8.55
N ARG A 126 -25.62 -1.70 -9.05
CA ARG A 126 -26.01 -1.68 -10.47
C ARG A 126 -24.84 -1.38 -11.39
N LEU A 127 -23.92 -0.51 -10.97
CA LEU A 127 -22.75 -0.16 -11.76
C LEU A 127 -21.80 -1.35 -11.89
N VAL A 128 -21.59 -2.11 -10.81
CA VAL A 128 -20.79 -3.35 -10.83
C VAL A 128 -21.37 -4.36 -11.83
N TRP A 129 -22.70 -4.46 -11.96
CA TRP A 129 -23.32 -5.33 -12.97
C TRP A 129 -23.23 -4.81 -14.40
N ALA A 130 -23.24 -3.49 -14.60
CA ALA A 130 -23.19 -2.88 -15.93
C ALA A 130 -21.76 -2.82 -16.50
N VAL A 131 -20.75 -2.76 -15.63
CA VAL A 131 -19.33 -2.60 -15.99
C VAL A 131 -18.57 -3.86 -15.55
N PRO A 132 -18.34 -4.82 -16.46
CA PRO A 132 -17.70 -6.09 -16.12
C PRO A 132 -16.31 -5.94 -15.49
N GLU A 133 -15.57 -4.87 -15.80
CA GLU A 133 -14.25 -4.59 -15.22
C GLU A 133 -14.28 -4.37 -13.70
N LEU A 134 -15.43 -3.99 -13.15
CA LEU A 134 -15.63 -3.81 -11.71
C LEU A 134 -16.06 -5.10 -11.00
N ASP A 135 -16.33 -6.19 -11.75
CA ASP A 135 -16.72 -7.47 -11.19
C ASP A 135 -15.48 -8.25 -10.70
N TYR A 136 -15.28 -8.23 -9.38
CA TYR A 136 -14.22 -9.01 -8.73
C TYR A 136 -14.34 -10.53 -8.98
N GLY A 137 -15.51 -11.05 -9.33
CA GLY A 137 -15.71 -12.45 -9.69
C GLY A 137 -15.00 -12.87 -10.98
N LEU A 138 -14.63 -11.91 -11.85
CA LEU A 138 -13.93 -12.17 -13.11
C LEU A 138 -12.40 -12.09 -12.99
N THR A 139 -11.88 -11.35 -12.01
CA THR A 139 -10.43 -11.07 -11.86
C THR A 139 -9.73 -12.05 -10.92
N GLY A 140 -10.45 -13.03 -10.35
CA GLY A 140 -9.91 -13.93 -9.32
C GLY A 140 -10.60 -15.28 -9.27
N ARG A 141 -11.02 -15.67 -8.06
CA ARG A 141 -11.78 -16.92 -7.86
C ARG A 141 -13.24 -16.69 -8.27
N PRO A 142 -13.83 -17.55 -9.12
CA PRO A 142 -15.22 -17.43 -9.51
C PRO A 142 -16.18 -17.45 -8.30
N THR A 143 -17.33 -16.80 -8.43
CA THR A 143 -18.39 -16.77 -7.40
C THR A 143 -19.47 -17.81 -7.62
N ASN A 144 -19.63 -18.31 -8.84
CA ASN A 144 -20.58 -19.36 -9.17
C ASN A 144 -20.09 -20.73 -8.64
N SER A 145 -20.91 -21.41 -7.84
CA SER A 145 -20.60 -22.73 -7.26
C SER A 145 -20.05 -23.78 -8.25
N MET A 146 -20.58 -23.85 -9.48
CA MET A 146 -20.09 -24.78 -10.50
C MET A 146 -18.75 -24.33 -11.09
N ALA A 147 -18.58 -23.02 -11.26
CA ALA A 147 -17.32 -22.45 -11.74
C ALA A 147 -16.21 -22.56 -10.69
N ILE A 148 -16.56 -22.54 -9.41
CA ILE A 148 -15.62 -22.74 -8.30
C ILE A 148 -14.99 -24.14 -8.39
N ALA A 149 -15.80 -25.18 -8.54
CA ALA A 149 -15.29 -26.55 -8.63
C ALA A 149 -14.34 -26.74 -9.82
N ALA A 150 -14.75 -26.26 -11.00
CA ALA A 150 -13.92 -26.31 -12.20
C ALA A 150 -12.61 -25.50 -12.07
N PHE A 151 -12.66 -24.35 -11.40
CA PHE A 151 -11.47 -23.55 -11.14
C PHE A 151 -10.51 -24.24 -10.17
N ASP A 152 -11.04 -24.82 -9.08
CA ASP A 152 -10.24 -25.52 -8.07
C ASP A 152 -9.59 -26.78 -8.69
N GLU A 153 -10.32 -27.56 -9.51
CA GLU A 153 -9.77 -28.68 -10.29
C GLU A 153 -8.62 -28.23 -11.21
N GLN A 154 -8.83 -27.16 -12.00
CA GLN A 154 -7.79 -26.63 -12.88
C GLN A 154 -6.56 -26.10 -12.10
N ARG A 155 -6.74 -25.68 -10.84
CA ARG A 155 -5.65 -25.23 -9.96
C ARG A 155 -4.87 -26.40 -9.39
N GLU A 156 -5.55 -27.47 -8.99
CA GLU A 156 -4.93 -28.71 -8.53
C GLU A 156 -4.14 -29.37 -9.67
N GLU A 157 -4.72 -29.46 -10.86
CA GLU A 157 -4.03 -29.98 -12.05
C GLU A 157 -2.77 -29.18 -12.39
N ARG A 158 -2.86 -27.84 -12.39
CA ARG A 158 -1.69 -26.97 -12.64
C ARG A 158 -0.59 -27.17 -11.61
N GLN A 159 -0.95 -27.29 -10.33
CA GLN A 159 0.01 -27.58 -9.27
C GLN A 159 0.62 -28.98 -9.45
N ALA A 160 -0.20 -29.98 -9.73
CA ALA A 160 0.25 -31.35 -9.95
C ALA A 160 1.21 -31.46 -11.13
N GLN A 161 0.93 -30.77 -12.24
CA GLN A 161 1.83 -30.70 -13.40
C GLN A 161 3.15 -30.01 -13.04
N ALA A 162 3.12 -28.93 -12.26
CA ALA A 162 4.33 -28.25 -11.81
C ALA A 162 5.20 -29.16 -10.91
N VAL A 163 4.58 -29.88 -9.96
CA VAL A 163 5.31 -30.82 -9.08
C VAL A 163 5.88 -31.99 -9.88
N ARG A 164 5.13 -32.55 -10.83
CA ARG A 164 5.62 -33.61 -11.74
C ARG A 164 6.73 -33.14 -12.67
N ALA A 165 6.71 -31.88 -13.10
CA ALA A 165 7.82 -31.30 -13.86
C ALA A 165 9.08 -31.16 -12.99
N LEU A 166 8.93 -30.78 -11.73
CA LEU A 166 10.03 -30.66 -10.78
C LEU A 166 10.61 -32.03 -10.37
N SER A 167 9.80 -33.08 -10.28
CA SER A 167 10.28 -34.42 -9.88
C SER A 167 11.31 -35.01 -10.83
N ALA A 168 11.36 -34.57 -12.10
CA ALA A 168 12.40 -34.97 -13.05
C ALA A 168 13.80 -34.44 -12.71
N THR A 169 13.90 -33.39 -11.88
CA THR A 169 15.16 -32.69 -11.59
C THR A 169 15.46 -32.56 -10.10
N HIS A 170 14.43 -32.58 -9.25
CA HIS A 170 14.52 -32.37 -7.81
C HIS A 170 13.97 -33.59 -7.06
N GLY A 171 14.62 -33.90 -5.93
CA GLY A 171 14.15 -34.87 -4.95
C GLY A 171 14.05 -34.22 -3.57
N LEU A 172 13.28 -34.83 -2.68
CA LEU A 172 13.15 -34.41 -1.28
C LEU A 172 14.09 -35.23 -0.41
N ILE A 173 14.71 -34.60 0.58
CA ILE A 173 15.46 -35.30 1.63
C ILE A 173 14.55 -35.34 2.86
N PHE A 174 14.26 -36.55 3.34
CA PHE A 174 13.46 -36.75 4.54
C PHE A 174 14.36 -37.18 5.69
N ILE A 175 14.72 -36.24 6.55
CA ILE A 175 15.53 -36.50 7.75
C ILE A 175 14.58 -36.86 8.90
N PHE A 176 14.82 -38.00 9.55
CA PHE A 176 13.96 -38.47 10.62
C PHE A 176 14.70 -39.25 11.70
N ARG A 177 13.96 -39.61 12.76
CA ARG A 177 14.35 -40.59 13.77
C ARG A 177 13.30 -41.66 13.90
N SER A 178 13.72 -42.90 14.15
CA SER A 178 12.80 -44.03 14.29
C SER A 178 11.93 -43.96 15.55
N ASP A 179 12.38 -43.25 16.59
CA ASP A 179 11.65 -43.05 17.85
C ASP A 179 10.75 -41.80 17.88
N CYS A 180 10.70 -41.02 16.80
CA CYS A 180 9.94 -39.76 16.74
C CYS A 180 8.48 -39.97 16.28
N PRO A 181 7.46 -39.72 17.13
CA PRO A 181 6.06 -39.96 16.78
C PRO A 181 5.54 -39.09 15.63
N TYR A 182 6.11 -37.90 15.43
CA TYR A 182 5.77 -37.03 14.31
C TYR A 182 6.30 -37.57 12.97
N CYS A 183 7.49 -38.18 12.98
CA CYS A 183 8.07 -38.81 11.79
C CYS A 183 7.20 -39.99 11.32
N HIS A 184 6.68 -40.82 12.24
CA HIS A 184 5.73 -41.90 11.92
C HIS A 184 4.42 -41.39 11.30
N ARG A 185 3.97 -40.18 11.65
CA ARG A 185 2.76 -39.58 11.05
C ARG A 185 3.02 -38.96 9.69
N PHE A 186 4.23 -38.44 9.45
CA PHE A 186 4.58 -37.77 8.21
C PHE A 186 5.02 -38.73 7.10
N ALA A 187 5.70 -39.82 7.46
CA ALA A 187 6.17 -40.84 6.52
C ALA A 187 5.09 -41.34 5.52
N PRO A 188 3.86 -41.70 5.94
CA PRO A 188 2.82 -42.10 4.99
C PRO A 188 2.34 -40.99 4.06
N ILE A 189 2.43 -39.72 4.48
CA ILE A 189 2.07 -38.56 3.65
C ILE A 189 3.12 -38.39 2.55
N LEU A 190 4.40 -38.40 2.92
CA LEU A 190 5.50 -38.34 1.94
C LEU A 190 5.49 -39.54 0.99
N LYS A 191 5.14 -40.73 1.48
CA LYS A 191 5.08 -41.91 0.61
C LYS A 191 3.98 -41.81 -0.44
N ARG A 192 2.81 -41.25 -0.07
CA ARG A 192 1.75 -40.95 -1.04
C ARG A 192 2.17 -39.87 -2.03
N PHE A 193 2.83 -38.82 -1.56
CA PHE A 193 3.35 -37.76 -2.42
C PHE A 193 4.36 -38.30 -3.44
N GLU A 194 5.28 -39.17 -3.02
CA GLU A 194 6.21 -39.86 -3.92
C GLU A 194 5.46 -40.68 -4.99
N GLN A 195 4.41 -41.42 -4.60
CA GLN A 195 3.61 -42.24 -5.53
C GLN A 195 2.75 -41.41 -6.49
N GLU A 196 2.22 -40.28 -6.04
CA GLU A 196 1.28 -39.44 -6.80
C GLU A 196 2.00 -38.54 -7.83
N TYR A 197 3.17 -38.00 -7.45
CA TYR A 197 3.91 -37.04 -8.27
C TYR A 197 5.22 -37.59 -8.86
N GLY A 198 5.63 -38.80 -8.45
CA GLY A 198 6.89 -39.42 -8.87
C GLY A 198 8.14 -38.71 -8.33
N MET A 199 8.01 -37.88 -7.29
CA MET A 199 9.14 -37.16 -6.70
C MET A 199 9.91 -38.07 -5.76
N LEU A 200 11.19 -38.29 -6.07
CA LEU A 200 12.03 -39.18 -5.29
C LEU A 200 12.29 -38.59 -3.90
N VAL A 201 12.08 -39.42 -2.87
CA VAL A 201 12.33 -39.06 -1.47
C VAL A 201 13.53 -39.87 -0.97
N PHE A 202 14.55 -39.19 -0.48
CA PHE A 202 15.75 -39.77 0.12
C PHE A 202 15.60 -39.81 1.65
N PRO A 203 15.27 -40.97 2.25
CA PRO A 203 15.17 -41.12 3.70
C PRO A 203 16.54 -41.13 4.36
N VAL A 204 16.78 -40.20 5.30
CA VAL A 204 18.00 -40.11 6.11
C VAL A 204 17.64 -40.28 7.59
N SER A 205 18.20 -41.29 8.24
CA SER A 205 17.95 -41.60 9.64
C SER A 205 19.08 -41.09 10.53
N LEU A 206 18.73 -40.34 11.58
CA LEU A 206 19.68 -39.82 12.58
C LEU A 206 20.11 -40.88 13.60
N ASP A 207 19.26 -41.87 13.86
CA ASP A 207 19.47 -42.95 14.81
C ASP A 207 19.77 -44.31 14.14
N GLY A 208 19.75 -44.36 12.80
CA GLY A 208 19.97 -45.55 11.99
C GLY A 208 18.77 -46.49 11.90
N GLY A 209 17.69 -46.23 12.64
CA GLY A 209 16.44 -46.99 12.56
C GLY A 209 15.57 -46.58 11.36
N GLY A 210 14.81 -47.53 10.82
CA GLY A 210 13.85 -47.32 9.72
C GLY A 210 12.43 -46.99 10.20
N LEU A 211 11.59 -46.53 9.27
CA LEU A 211 10.15 -46.37 9.44
C LEU A 211 9.39 -47.40 8.58
N PRO A 212 8.11 -47.72 8.88
CA PRO A 212 7.33 -48.68 8.09
C PRO A 212 7.31 -48.38 6.58
N GLU A 213 7.19 -47.11 6.21
CA GLU A 213 7.16 -46.66 4.81
C GLU A 213 8.56 -46.48 4.19
N TYR A 214 9.59 -46.38 5.04
CA TYR A 214 10.99 -46.21 4.66
C TYR A 214 11.89 -47.16 5.49
N PRO A 215 11.85 -48.48 5.21
CA PRO A 215 12.52 -49.49 6.03
C PRO A 215 14.06 -49.47 5.89
N ASN A 216 14.58 -48.98 4.77
CA ASN A 216 16.01 -48.96 4.46
C ASN A 216 16.52 -47.51 4.31
N PRO A 217 16.61 -46.70 5.38
CA PRO A 217 17.13 -45.34 5.30
C PRO A 217 18.65 -45.30 5.21
N GLN A 218 19.18 -44.21 4.66
CA GLN A 218 20.60 -43.92 4.73
C GLN A 218 20.94 -43.32 6.11
N ALA A 219 22.04 -43.74 6.72
CA ALA A 219 22.52 -43.12 7.96
C ALA A 219 23.00 -41.69 7.71
N ASP A 220 22.75 -40.79 8.67
CA ASP A 220 23.25 -39.42 8.59
C ASP A 220 24.78 -39.38 8.53
N ASN A 221 25.32 -38.83 7.46
CA ASN A 221 26.74 -38.59 7.23
C ASN A 221 27.10 -37.10 7.36
N GLY A 222 26.31 -36.34 8.13
CA GLY A 222 26.43 -34.90 8.31
C GLY A 222 25.53 -34.10 7.36
N ILE A 223 24.58 -34.74 6.69
CA ILE A 223 23.53 -34.09 5.87
C ILE A 223 22.62 -33.26 6.76
N ALA A 224 22.34 -33.70 7.99
CA ALA A 224 21.45 -32.99 8.89
C ALA A 224 22.07 -31.74 9.55
N ALA A 225 23.39 -31.55 9.45
CA ALA A 225 24.13 -30.46 10.10
C ALA A 225 24.51 -29.30 9.15
N ARG A 226 24.15 -29.39 7.87
CA ARG A 226 24.41 -28.35 6.85
C ARG A 226 23.15 -27.55 6.56
#